data_AF-A0A9W4G7J8-F1
#
_entry.id   AF-A0A9W4G7J8-F1
#
_cell.length_a   1.000
_cell.length_b   1.000
_cell.length_c   1.000
_cell.angle_alpha   90.00
_cell.angle_beta   90.00
_cell.angle_gamma   90.00
#
_symmetry.space_group_name_H-M   'P 1'
#
loop_
_entity.id
_entity.type
_entity.pdbx_description
1 polymer ?
#
loop_
_entity_poly.entity_id
_entity_poly.type
_entity_poly.pdbx_seq_one_letter_code
_entity_poly.pdbx_strand_id
1 'polypeptide(L)'
;MKDYLQSLEAVINQLTGISQGEKLAQALIKDDSLIDWVTPQQVENITQIQVTAGYGPQNLEGELIDTDFDTYLKTVIQPQISNGIITDGTNPNDYDDRKIRWSGGEIAGYWKREEERLILEVGPTTYPRYHQDCSRSKLEALKLMLKGLQIYQDPFVYFARALAVTVIPITAQGTVYIGERVGNIDRPGFLNFVAGLATFNEQIEQINFYQDAQRELKEEARIDLPLDKSNTRLIGMAGNPFTSETDLVFAVNTGIDENHFKSQGWEEHLSFVRLSNKTEAENLLYEGILPGQNDKKEIIYASRFALKYLIDDHF
;
A
#
# COMPACT_ATOMS: atom_id res chain seq x y z
N MET A 1 -20.05 12.87 -15.85
CA MET A 1 -20.34 11.47 -16.25
C MET A 1 -19.83 11.15 -17.65
N LYS A 2 -20.19 11.91 -18.70
CA LYS A 2 -19.69 11.69 -20.08
C LYS A 2 -18.15 11.66 -20.17
N ASP A 3 -17.49 12.68 -19.63
CA ASP A 3 -16.02 12.79 -19.68
C ASP A 3 -15.30 11.67 -18.93
N TYR A 4 -15.92 11.16 -17.86
CA TYR A 4 -15.41 10.03 -17.09
C TYR A 4 -15.43 8.75 -17.92
N LEU A 5 -16.59 8.43 -18.53
CA LEU A 5 -16.72 7.23 -19.36
C LEU A 5 -15.80 7.27 -20.58
N GLN A 6 -15.64 8.45 -21.20
CA GLN A 6 -14.72 8.63 -22.33
C GLN A 6 -13.25 8.43 -21.91
N SER A 7 -12.86 8.96 -20.75
CA SER A 7 -11.49 8.79 -20.24
C SER A 7 -11.22 7.34 -19.85
N LEU A 8 -12.20 6.68 -19.21
CA LEU A 8 -12.13 5.27 -18.82
C LEU A 8 -11.97 4.37 -20.06
N GLU A 9 -12.81 4.55 -21.08
CA GLU A 9 -12.73 3.80 -22.34
C GLU A 9 -11.38 3.99 -23.03
N ALA A 10 -10.86 5.23 -23.08
CA ALA A 10 -9.55 5.52 -23.66
C ALA A 10 -8.41 4.82 -22.91
N VAL A 11 -8.45 4.81 -21.57
CA VAL A 11 -7.47 4.07 -20.74
C VAL A 11 -7.56 2.58 -21.01
N ILE A 12 -8.75 1.97 -20.96
CA ILE A 12 -8.96 0.54 -21.20
C ILE A 12 -8.40 0.11 -22.56
N ASN A 13 -8.66 0.91 -23.60
CA ASN A 13 -8.15 0.63 -24.94
C ASN A 13 -6.61 0.62 -24.99
N GLN A 14 -5.94 1.53 -24.27
CA GLN A 14 -4.48 1.59 -24.18
C GLN A 14 -3.87 0.48 -23.31
N LEU A 15 -4.62 -0.05 -22.35
CA LEU A 15 -4.18 -1.17 -21.52
C LEU A 15 -4.16 -2.51 -22.28
N THR A 16 -4.80 -2.57 -23.46
CA THR A 16 -4.83 -3.79 -24.28
C THR A 16 -3.42 -4.13 -24.77
N GLY A 17 -2.94 -5.33 -24.42
CA GLY A 17 -1.62 -5.82 -24.84
C GLY A 17 -0.46 -5.40 -23.92
N ILE A 18 -0.74 -4.66 -22.85
CA ILE A 18 0.23 -4.42 -21.77
C ILE A 18 0.10 -5.54 -20.73
N SER A 19 1.23 -6.06 -20.25
CA SER A 19 1.27 -7.02 -19.14
C SER A 19 0.52 -6.48 -17.91
N GLN A 20 -0.35 -7.30 -17.32
CA GLN A 20 -1.30 -6.92 -16.26
C GLN A 20 -2.35 -5.85 -16.65
N GLY A 21 -2.39 -5.43 -17.92
CA GLY A 21 -3.33 -4.42 -18.42
C GLY A 21 -4.79 -4.83 -18.33
N GLU A 22 -5.08 -6.11 -18.62
CA GLU A 22 -6.43 -6.65 -18.45
C GLU A 22 -6.88 -6.61 -17.00
N LYS A 23 -5.99 -6.92 -16.05
CA LYS A 23 -6.30 -6.91 -14.62
C LYS A 23 -6.65 -5.49 -14.14
N LEU A 24 -5.84 -4.50 -14.53
CA LEU A 24 -6.14 -3.09 -14.23
C LEU A 24 -7.43 -2.63 -14.91
N ALA A 25 -7.65 -2.98 -16.18
CA ALA A 25 -8.86 -2.61 -16.90
C ALA A 25 -10.12 -3.16 -16.19
N GLN A 26 -10.10 -4.42 -15.76
CA GLN A 26 -11.22 -5.02 -15.01
C GLN A 26 -11.48 -4.31 -13.68
N ALA A 27 -10.43 -3.93 -12.94
CA ALA A 27 -10.57 -3.19 -11.69
C ALA A 27 -11.20 -1.80 -11.92
N LEU A 28 -10.73 -1.08 -12.95
CA LEU A 28 -11.26 0.24 -13.33
C LEU A 28 -12.73 0.16 -13.81
N ILE A 29 -13.09 -0.86 -14.61
CA ILE A 29 -14.48 -1.07 -15.08
C ILE A 29 -15.44 -1.32 -13.92
N LYS A 30 -15.01 -2.12 -12.93
CA LYS A 30 -15.82 -2.45 -11.75
C LYS A 30 -15.83 -1.35 -10.70
N ASP A 31 -15.06 -0.29 -10.92
CA ASP A 31 -14.82 0.77 -9.93
C ASP A 31 -14.29 0.22 -8.58
N ASP A 32 -13.51 -0.88 -8.64
CA ASP A 32 -12.98 -1.55 -7.45
C ASP A 32 -11.89 -0.69 -6.82
N SER A 33 -11.83 -0.67 -5.49
CA SER A 33 -10.77 0.01 -4.74
C SER A 33 -9.55 -0.89 -4.56
N LEU A 34 -9.63 -2.18 -4.92
CA LEU A 34 -8.58 -3.17 -4.76
C LEU A 34 -8.11 -3.74 -6.11
N ILE A 35 -6.79 -3.84 -6.25
CA ILE A 35 -6.11 -4.70 -7.22
C ILE A 35 -5.00 -5.47 -6.51
N ASP A 36 -4.96 -6.80 -6.68
CA ASP A 36 -3.94 -7.69 -6.15
C ASP A 36 -2.76 -7.76 -7.13
N TRP A 37 -1.65 -7.09 -6.89
CA TRP A 37 -0.54 -7.09 -7.83
C TRP A 37 0.31 -8.37 -7.76
N VAL A 38 0.51 -8.87 -6.53
CA VAL A 38 1.28 -10.09 -6.27
C VAL A 38 0.47 -10.96 -5.30
N THR A 39 0.16 -12.19 -5.70
CA THR A 39 -0.72 -13.10 -4.95
C THR A 39 0.05 -13.93 -3.90
N PRO A 40 -0.64 -14.54 -2.91
CA PRO A 40 0.01 -15.39 -1.90
C PRO A 40 0.85 -16.53 -2.45
N GLN A 41 0.42 -17.12 -3.58
CA GLN A 41 1.15 -18.21 -4.24
C GLN A 41 2.44 -17.71 -4.89
N GLN A 42 2.47 -16.47 -5.39
CA GLN A 42 3.65 -15.89 -6.02
C GLN A 42 4.76 -15.60 -5.00
N VAL A 43 4.40 -15.28 -3.76
CA VAL A 43 5.34 -14.97 -2.65
C VAL A 43 5.45 -16.07 -1.60
N GLU A 44 5.00 -17.28 -1.92
CA GLU A 44 5.13 -18.42 -1.01
C GLU A 44 6.61 -18.64 -0.61
N ASN A 45 6.87 -18.85 0.67
CA ASN A 45 8.22 -19.09 1.23
C ASN A 45 9.22 -17.94 1.06
N ILE A 46 8.77 -16.71 0.75
CA ILE A 46 9.65 -15.55 0.78
C ILE A 46 10.01 -15.22 2.22
N THR A 47 11.30 -15.21 2.52
CA THR A 47 11.87 -14.89 3.84
C THR A 47 12.67 -13.58 3.83
N GLN A 48 12.98 -13.05 2.64
CA GLN A 48 13.73 -11.83 2.47
C GLN A 48 13.14 -10.97 1.35
N ILE A 49 13.06 -9.66 1.60
CA ILE A 49 12.77 -8.67 0.56
C ILE A 49 14.06 -7.89 0.30
N GLN A 50 14.47 -7.81 -0.95
CA GLN A 50 15.58 -7.00 -1.41
C GLN A 50 15.05 -5.89 -2.30
N VAL A 51 15.71 -4.75 -2.27
CA VAL A 51 15.36 -3.62 -3.11
C VAL A 51 16.51 -3.27 -4.03
N THR A 52 16.15 -2.76 -5.20
CA THR A 52 17.07 -2.29 -6.24
C THR A 52 16.64 -0.89 -6.68
N ALA A 53 17.62 -0.09 -7.11
CA ALA A 53 17.35 1.29 -7.50
C ALA A 53 16.54 1.33 -8.79
N GLY A 54 15.50 2.15 -8.77
CA GLY A 54 14.69 2.45 -9.93
C GLY A 54 14.38 3.92 -10.03
N TYR A 55 13.11 4.24 -10.24
CA TYR A 55 12.73 5.55 -10.76
C TYR A 55 11.69 6.26 -9.91
N GLY A 56 11.96 7.54 -9.64
CA GLY A 56 10.98 8.48 -9.13
C GLY A 56 9.88 8.77 -10.15
N PRO A 57 8.83 9.49 -9.76
CA PRO A 57 7.72 9.74 -10.67
C PRO A 57 7.94 10.98 -11.55
N GLN A 58 7.52 10.91 -12.81
CA GLN A 58 7.67 11.99 -13.81
C GLN A 58 6.97 13.28 -13.39
N ASN A 59 7.37 14.42 -13.94
CA ASN A 59 6.76 15.70 -13.60
C ASN A 59 5.28 15.75 -14.03
N LEU A 60 4.39 16.14 -13.10
CA LEU A 60 2.94 16.22 -13.37
C LEU A 60 2.65 17.24 -14.48
N GLU A 61 3.26 18.42 -14.35
CA GLU A 61 3.08 19.57 -15.21
C GLU A 61 4.44 20.14 -15.61
N GLY A 62 4.73 20.16 -16.91
CA GLY A 62 5.95 20.76 -17.44
C GLY A 62 6.85 19.79 -18.20
N GLU A 63 8.13 20.13 -18.25
CA GLU A 63 9.14 19.36 -18.98
C GLU A 63 9.42 18.02 -18.31
N LEU A 64 9.89 17.08 -19.13
CA LEU A 64 10.33 15.77 -18.66
C LEU A 64 11.53 15.95 -17.74
N ILE A 65 11.53 15.18 -16.66
CA ILE A 65 12.62 15.19 -15.68
C ILE A 65 13.33 13.84 -15.68
N ASP A 66 14.60 13.86 -15.29
CA ASP A 66 15.31 12.61 -15.03
C ASP A 66 14.77 11.98 -13.74
N THR A 67 14.32 10.74 -13.85
CA THR A 67 13.67 10.01 -12.78
C THR A 67 14.57 8.95 -12.14
N ASP A 68 15.80 8.76 -12.60
CA ASP A 68 16.77 7.89 -11.92
C ASP A 68 16.88 8.20 -10.42
N PHE A 69 17.01 7.19 -9.56
CA PHE A 69 16.92 7.31 -8.10
C PHE A 69 17.79 8.46 -7.54
N ASP A 70 19.09 8.41 -7.80
CA ASP A 70 20.05 9.39 -7.26
C ASP A 70 19.85 10.77 -7.87
N THR A 71 19.57 10.80 -9.18
CA THR A 71 19.34 12.05 -9.91
C THR A 71 18.06 12.74 -9.44
N TYR A 72 16.99 11.99 -9.19
CA TYR A 72 15.71 12.51 -8.69
C TYR A 72 15.86 13.02 -7.27
N LEU A 73 16.57 12.30 -6.40
CA LEU A 73 16.89 12.81 -5.07
C LEU A 73 17.59 14.15 -5.14
N LYS A 74 18.65 14.24 -5.94
CA LYS A 74 19.47 15.45 -6.06
C LYS A 74 18.75 16.64 -6.71
N THR A 75 17.93 16.40 -7.73
CA THR A 75 17.38 17.46 -8.58
C THR A 75 15.93 17.82 -8.27
N VAL A 76 15.20 16.95 -7.57
CA VAL A 76 13.79 17.16 -7.25
C VAL A 76 13.56 17.21 -5.74
N ILE A 77 14.00 16.22 -4.97
CA ILE A 77 13.72 16.13 -3.53
C ILE A 77 14.61 17.08 -2.72
N GLN A 78 15.93 17.08 -2.92
CA GLN A 78 16.85 17.91 -2.15
C GLN A 78 16.59 19.42 -2.31
N PRO A 79 16.22 19.93 -3.50
CA PRO A 79 15.76 21.32 -3.63
C PRO A 79 14.47 21.60 -2.84
N GLN A 80 13.54 20.66 -2.74
CA GLN A 80 12.32 20.85 -1.93
C GLN A 80 12.64 20.89 -0.43
N ILE A 81 13.56 20.05 0.05
CA ILE A 81 14.06 20.09 1.44
C ILE A 81 14.75 21.42 1.72
N SER A 82 15.69 21.83 0.86
CA SER A 82 16.46 23.06 1.02
C SER A 82 15.59 24.32 1.03
N ASN A 83 14.44 24.27 0.33
CA ASN A 83 13.46 25.36 0.27
C ASN A 83 12.39 25.26 1.37
N GLY A 84 12.44 24.27 2.27
CA GLY A 84 11.48 24.07 3.35
C GLY A 84 10.08 23.65 2.88
N ILE A 85 9.96 23.02 1.71
CA ILE A 85 8.69 22.52 1.16
C ILE A 85 8.33 21.16 1.79
N ILE A 86 9.34 20.35 2.05
CA ILE A 86 9.25 19.05 2.73
C ILE A 86 10.40 18.95 3.74
N THR A 87 10.30 18.03 4.69
CA THR A 87 11.39 17.74 5.63
C THR A 87 11.94 16.33 5.43
N ASP A 88 13.19 16.12 5.85
CA ASP A 88 13.89 14.82 5.77
C ASP A 88 13.99 14.12 7.14
N GLY A 89 13.26 14.63 8.15
CA GLY A 89 13.26 14.10 9.51
C GLY A 89 14.54 14.33 10.30
N THR A 90 15.47 15.19 9.81
CA THR A 90 16.74 15.44 10.50
C THR A 90 16.61 16.33 11.74
N ASN A 91 15.60 17.20 11.80
CA ASN A 91 15.36 18.03 12.99
C ASN A 91 14.45 17.32 14.01
N PRO A 92 14.58 17.64 15.31
CA PRO A 92 13.69 17.10 16.33
C PRO A 92 12.22 17.43 16.05
N ASN A 93 11.37 16.40 16.08
CA ASN A 93 9.92 16.44 15.81
C ASN A 93 9.52 16.62 14.34
N ASP A 94 10.47 16.68 13.40
CA ASP A 94 10.15 16.64 11.97
C ASP A 94 9.83 15.21 11.53
N TYR A 95 8.81 15.07 10.68
CA TYR A 95 8.47 13.81 10.04
C TYR A 95 9.21 13.71 8.70
N ASP A 96 9.92 12.63 8.43
CA ASP A 96 10.54 12.46 7.12
C ASP A 96 9.47 12.33 6.02
N ASP A 97 9.30 13.37 5.20
CA ASP A 97 8.33 13.41 4.11
C ASP A 97 8.77 12.58 2.91
N ARG A 98 10.03 12.14 2.85
CA ARG A 98 10.49 11.25 1.78
C ARG A 98 9.84 9.90 1.95
N LYS A 99 9.49 9.29 0.83
CA LYS A 99 8.82 7.98 0.75
C LYS A 99 9.40 7.15 -0.37
N ILE A 100 9.18 5.84 -0.27
CA ILE A 100 9.59 4.89 -1.30
C ILE A 100 8.44 4.70 -2.29
N ARG A 101 8.76 4.81 -3.58
CA ARG A 101 7.87 4.54 -4.71
C ARG A 101 8.12 3.12 -5.22
N TRP A 102 7.07 2.37 -5.49
CA TRP A 102 7.21 1.15 -6.29
C TRP A 102 7.46 1.52 -7.76
N SER A 103 8.64 1.18 -8.27
CA SER A 103 9.04 1.53 -9.63
C SER A 103 9.19 0.30 -10.52
N GLY A 104 9.63 0.53 -11.75
CA GLY A 104 9.90 -0.51 -12.74
C GLY A 104 8.96 -0.47 -13.92
N GLY A 105 9.37 -1.14 -15.00
CA GLY A 105 8.59 -1.24 -16.23
C GLY A 105 7.29 -2.01 -15.98
N GLU A 106 6.25 -1.64 -16.73
CA GLU A 106 4.89 -2.21 -16.68
C GLU A 106 4.01 -1.74 -15.50
N ILE A 107 2.73 -2.06 -15.62
CA ILE A 107 1.65 -1.58 -14.74
C ILE A 107 1.87 -2.01 -13.28
N ALA A 108 2.36 -3.23 -13.08
CA ALA A 108 2.62 -3.79 -11.76
C ALA A 108 4.05 -3.50 -11.25
N GLY A 109 4.77 -2.52 -11.83
CA GLY A 109 6.16 -2.26 -11.46
C GLY A 109 7.08 -3.46 -11.69
N TYR A 110 8.35 -3.32 -11.33
CA TYR A 110 9.30 -4.42 -11.41
C TYR A 110 9.39 -5.14 -10.07
N TRP A 111 9.16 -6.44 -10.15
CA TRP A 111 9.46 -7.37 -9.07
C TRP A 111 9.87 -8.71 -9.67
N LYS A 112 10.69 -9.46 -8.93
CA LYS A 112 11.02 -10.84 -9.27
C LYS A 112 11.19 -11.67 -8.02
N ARG A 113 10.90 -12.96 -8.15
CA ARG A 113 11.17 -13.95 -7.12
C ARG A 113 12.43 -14.73 -7.49
N GLU A 114 13.36 -14.84 -6.55
CA GLU A 114 14.55 -15.68 -6.63
C GLU A 114 14.64 -16.52 -5.36
N GLU A 115 14.31 -17.81 -5.46
CA GLU A 115 14.27 -18.73 -4.30
C GLU A 115 13.37 -18.19 -3.18
N GLU A 116 13.96 -17.85 -2.02
CA GLU A 116 13.30 -17.27 -0.84
C GLU A 116 13.35 -15.73 -0.81
N ARG A 117 13.77 -15.09 -1.91
CA ARG A 117 13.90 -13.63 -2.02
C ARG A 117 12.87 -13.04 -2.96
N LEU A 118 12.23 -11.96 -2.52
CA LEU A 118 11.48 -11.05 -3.39
C LEU A 118 12.36 -9.83 -3.66
N ILE A 119 12.63 -9.54 -4.93
CA ILE A 119 13.41 -8.37 -5.33
C ILE A 119 12.44 -7.35 -5.91
N LEU A 120 12.43 -6.14 -5.36
CA LEU A 120 11.60 -5.02 -5.79
C LEU A 120 12.48 -3.93 -6.38
N GLU A 121 12.03 -3.30 -7.47
CA GLU A 121 12.62 -2.03 -7.91
C GLU A 121 11.89 -0.88 -7.23
N VAL A 122 12.64 0.05 -6.63
CA VAL A 122 12.05 1.18 -5.92
C VAL A 122 12.71 2.50 -6.28
N GLY A 123 11.89 3.55 -6.33
CA GLY A 123 12.28 4.93 -6.57
C GLY A 123 12.00 5.84 -5.37
N PRO A 124 12.48 7.08 -5.39
CA PRO A 124 12.10 8.08 -4.40
C PRO A 124 10.76 8.77 -4.76
N THR A 125 9.96 9.10 -3.75
CA THR A 125 8.79 9.99 -3.85
C THR A 125 8.62 10.75 -2.54
N THR A 126 7.51 11.48 -2.38
CA THR A 126 7.24 12.30 -1.20
C THR A 126 5.82 12.11 -0.70
N TYR A 127 5.61 12.33 0.60
CA TYR A 127 4.31 12.28 1.25
C TYR A 127 3.30 13.28 0.64
N PRO A 128 3.65 14.56 0.35
CA PRO A 128 2.72 15.47 -0.32
C PRO A 128 2.23 14.95 -1.66
N ARG A 129 3.08 14.25 -2.42
CA ARG A 129 2.70 13.66 -3.70
C ARG A 129 1.78 12.46 -3.53
N TYR A 130 2.07 11.59 -2.57
CA TYR A 130 1.17 10.51 -2.17
C TYR A 130 -0.20 11.05 -1.74
N HIS A 131 -0.23 12.08 -0.89
CA HIS A 131 -1.47 12.71 -0.43
C HIS A 131 -2.27 13.34 -1.59
N GLN A 132 -1.57 13.93 -2.57
CA GLN A 132 -2.20 14.40 -3.80
C GLN A 132 -2.85 13.26 -4.60
N ASP A 133 -2.21 12.09 -4.66
CA ASP A 133 -2.79 10.93 -5.34
C ASP A 133 -4.04 10.41 -4.63
N CYS A 134 -4.04 10.37 -3.30
CA CYS A 134 -5.17 9.95 -2.48
C CYS A 134 -6.38 10.91 -2.56
N SER A 135 -6.14 12.20 -2.78
CA SER A 135 -7.18 13.23 -2.87
C SER A 135 -7.66 13.49 -4.30
N ARG A 136 -6.96 12.97 -5.31
CA ARG A 136 -7.29 13.17 -6.73
C ARG A 136 -8.61 12.52 -7.10
N SER A 137 -9.41 13.20 -7.92
CA SER A 137 -10.63 12.60 -8.44
C SER A 137 -10.31 11.44 -9.41
N LYS A 138 -11.20 10.43 -9.47
CA LYS A 138 -11.04 9.31 -10.42
C LYS A 138 -10.92 9.77 -11.88
N LEU A 139 -11.62 10.86 -12.26
CA LEU A 139 -11.50 11.44 -13.61
C LEU A 139 -10.10 11.97 -13.89
N GLU A 140 -9.51 12.73 -12.96
CA GLU A 140 -8.15 13.25 -13.11
C GLU A 140 -7.12 12.13 -13.10
N ALA A 141 -7.32 11.11 -12.25
CA ALA A 141 -6.49 9.91 -12.26
C ALA A 141 -6.51 9.21 -13.62
N LEU A 142 -7.69 8.99 -14.23
CA LEU A 142 -7.80 8.40 -15.56
C LEU A 142 -7.12 9.25 -16.65
N LYS A 143 -7.26 10.57 -16.60
CA LYS A 143 -6.55 11.48 -17.53
C LYS A 143 -5.04 11.36 -17.39
N LEU A 144 -4.55 11.26 -16.16
CA LEU A 144 -3.11 11.12 -15.87
C LEU A 144 -2.59 9.75 -16.31
N MET A 145 -3.36 8.68 -16.09
CA MET A 145 -3.05 7.35 -16.61
C MET A 145 -2.98 7.33 -18.13
N LEU A 146 -3.95 7.97 -18.80
CA LEU A 146 -3.95 8.06 -20.26
C LEU A 146 -2.71 8.78 -20.77
N LYS A 147 -2.32 9.91 -20.14
CA LYS A 147 -1.08 10.62 -20.44
C LYS A 147 0.14 9.72 -20.26
N GLY A 148 0.18 8.92 -19.19
CA GLY A 148 1.26 7.98 -18.91
C GLY A 148 1.38 6.87 -19.95
N LEU A 149 0.24 6.24 -20.28
CA LEU A 149 0.16 5.18 -21.28
C LEU A 149 0.59 5.65 -22.67
N GLN A 150 0.17 6.85 -23.09
CA GLN A 150 0.47 7.39 -24.42
C GLN A 150 1.96 7.69 -24.65
N ILE A 151 2.70 8.05 -23.59
CA ILE A 151 4.10 8.50 -23.71
C ILE A 151 5.08 7.42 -23.24
N TYR A 152 4.73 6.69 -22.18
CA TYR A 152 5.64 5.80 -21.46
C TYR A 152 5.18 4.34 -21.42
N GLN A 153 3.95 4.04 -21.87
CA GLN A 153 3.31 2.74 -21.67
C GLN A 153 3.19 2.33 -20.19
N ASP A 154 3.19 3.32 -19.29
CA ASP A 154 3.02 3.14 -17.84
C ASP A 154 1.91 4.09 -17.35
N PRO A 155 0.74 3.58 -16.90
CA PRO A 155 -0.34 4.41 -16.40
C PRO A 155 0.01 5.14 -15.09
N PHE A 156 1.04 4.68 -14.38
CA PHE A 156 1.40 5.18 -13.06
C PHE A 156 2.74 5.94 -13.04
N VAL A 157 3.28 6.29 -14.21
CA VAL A 157 4.54 7.02 -14.34
C VAL A 157 4.53 8.38 -13.63
N TYR A 158 3.36 9.00 -13.54
CA TYR A 158 3.14 10.30 -12.89
C TYR A 158 2.64 10.19 -11.45
N PHE A 159 2.46 8.99 -10.93
CA PHE A 159 1.94 8.77 -9.58
C PHE A 159 3.07 8.47 -8.61
N ALA A 160 2.91 8.87 -7.35
CA ALA A 160 3.83 8.57 -6.27
C ALA A 160 4.03 7.07 -6.10
N ARG A 161 2.97 6.25 -6.31
CA ARG A 161 2.95 4.80 -6.05
C ARG A 161 3.66 4.44 -4.74
N ALA A 162 3.33 5.17 -3.68
CA ALA A 162 4.02 4.99 -2.40
C ALA A 162 3.86 3.53 -1.92
N LEU A 163 4.97 2.95 -1.47
CA LEU A 163 4.98 1.65 -0.82
C LEU A 163 4.68 1.81 0.66
N ALA A 164 3.78 0.95 1.13
CA ALA A 164 3.40 0.79 2.51
C ALA A 164 3.50 -0.67 2.94
N VAL A 165 3.31 -0.90 4.22
CA VAL A 165 3.15 -2.24 4.78
C VAL A 165 1.80 -2.31 5.49
N THR A 166 1.09 -3.43 5.31
CA THR A 166 -0.09 -3.77 6.10
C THR A 166 0.18 -5.08 6.81
N VAL A 167 -0.16 -5.16 8.10
CA VAL A 167 0.12 -6.30 8.97
C VAL A 167 -1.17 -6.81 9.58
N ILE A 168 -1.43 -8.10 9.39
CA ILE A 168 -2.54 -8.83 10.00
C ILE A 168 -2.05 -9.44 11.32
N PRO A 169 -2.39 -8.87 12.48
CA PRO A 169 -2.04 -9.49 13.76
C PRO A 169 -2.95 -10.68 14.04
N ILE A 170 -2.37 -11.88 14.07
CA ILE A 170 -3.03 -13.13 14.44
C ILE A 170 -2.69 -13.43 15.91
N THR A 171 -3.72 -13.59 16.74
CA THR A 171 -3.56 -13.90 18.18
C THR A 171 -3.12 -15.35 18.41
N ALA A 172 -2.76 -15.67 19.66
CA ALA A 172 -2.50 -17.05 20.08
C ALA A 172 -3.71 -17.99 19.84
N GLN A 173 -4.92 -17.44 19.79
CA GLN A 173 -6.17 -18.17 19.53
C GLN A 173 -6.50 -18.31 18.04
N GLY A 174 -5.70 -17.72 17.15
CA GLY A 174 -5.97 -17.71 15.71
C GLY A 174 -7.03 -16.70 15.28
N THR A 175 -7.43 -15.77 16.15
CA THR A 175 -8.31 -14.66 15.79
C THR A 175 -7.51 -13.46 15.30
N VAL A 176 -8.16 -12.59 14.52
CA VAL A 176 -7.52 -11.36 14.00
C VAL A 176 -8.31 -10.14 14.41
N TYR A 177 -7.65 -8.99 14.40
CA TYR A 177 -8.24 -7.72 14.79
C TYR A 177 -8.00 -6.67 13.72
N ILE A 178 -9.08 -6.06 13.24
CA ILE A 178 -9.06 -4.94 12.30
C ILE A 178 -9.45 -3.66 13.02
N GLY A 179 -8.72 -2.57 12.80
CA GLY A 179 -8.93 -1.29 13.46
C GLY A 179 -9.88 -0.38 12.68
N GLU A 180 -10.65 0.44 13.39
CA GLU A 180 -11.39 1.57 12.80
C GLU A 180 -10.59 2.86 12.98
N ARG A 181 -10.25 3.52 11.88
CA ARG A 181 -9.38 4.71 11.87
C ARG A 181 -10.01 5.91 12.57
N VAL A 182 -9.21 6.65 13.36
CA VAL A 182 -9.65 7.88 14.06
C VAL A 182 -9.94 9.04 13.09
N GLY A 183 -10.61 10.08 13.58
CA GLY A 183 -11.11 11.20 12.76
C GLY A 183 -10.03 12.13 12.19
N ASN A 184 -8.81 12.12 12.73
CA ASN A 184 -7.73 13.06 12.40
C ASN A 184 -6.61 12.45 11.54
N ILE A 185 -6.81 11.24 11.00
CA ILE A 185 -5.87 10.59 10.08
C ILE A 185 -6.49 10.41 8.70
N ASP A 186 -5.67 10.10 7.69
CA ASP A 186 -6.14 9.83 6.33
C ASP A 186 -7.24 8.77 6.34
N ARG A 187 -8.33 8.97 5.58
CA ARG A 187 -9.48 8.05 5.48
C ARG A 187 -10.13 7.74 6.85
N PRO A 188 -10.65 8.75 7.55
CA PRO A 188 -11.25 8.55 8.88
C PRO A 188 -12.48 7.62 8.81
N GLY A 189 -12.62 6.73 9.80
CA GLY A 189 -13.73 5.78 9.91
C GLY A 189 -13.63 4.54 8.99
N PHE A 190 -12.60 4.46 8.14
CA PHE A 190 -12.33 3.26 7.35
C PHE A 190 -11.74 2.18 8.25
N LEU A 191 -12.04 0.92 7.90
CA LEU A 191 -11.42 -0.23 8.53
C LEU A 191 -10.08 -0.52 7.90
N ASN A 192 -9.07 -0.68 8.75
CA ASN A 192 -7.72 -1.03 8.35
C ASN A 192 -7.08 -1.97 9.37
N PHE A 193 -6.35 -2.97 8.89
CA PHE A 193 -5.34 -3.62 9.71
C PHE A 193 -4.21 -2.62 10.02
N VAL A 194 -3.29 -3.03 10.89
CA VAL A 194 -2.11 -2.22 11.24
C VAL A 194 -1.34 -1.88 9.97
N ALA A 195 -1.08 -0.62 9.66
CA ALA A 195 -0.45 -0.24 8.40
C ALA A 195 0.15 1.17 8.40
N GLY A 196 1.31 1.29 7.76
CA GLY A 196 2.00 2.56 7.59
C GLY A 196 2.86 2.60 6.34
N LEU A 197 3.25 3.80 5.93
CA LEU A 197 4.13 4.00 4.79
C LEU A 197 5.55 3.49 5.10
N ALA A 198 6.19 2.86 4.11
CA ALA A 198 7.54 2.35 4.25
C ALA A 198 8.55 3.48 4.54
N THR A 199 9.53 3.18 5.40
CA THR A 199 10.56 4.16 5.77
C THR A 199 11.49 4.42 4.60
N PHE A 200 11.74 5.70 4.33
CA PHE A 200 12.71 6.10 3.32
C PHE A 200 14.15 5.95 3.83
N ASN A 201 15.05 5.51 2.96
CA ASN A 201 16.49 5.55 3.20
C ASN A 201 17.22 5.84 1.88
N GLU A 202 18.20 6.74 1.91
CA GLU A 202 19.03 7.05 0.74
C GLU A 202 19.95 5.87 0.35
N GLN A 203 20.40 5.10 1.34
CA GLN A 203 21.08 3.82 1.12
C GLN A 203 20.01 2.76 0.93
N ILE A 204 19.65 2.53 -0.33
CA ILE A 204 18.48 1.73 -0.72
C ILE A 204 18.51 0.32 -0.10
N GLU A 205 19.68 -0.30 0.03
CA GLU A 205 19.87 -1.62 0.64
C GLU A 205 19.48 -1.68 2.14
N GLN A 206 19.29 -0.53 2.79
CA GLN A 206 18.85 -0.44 4.18
C GLN A 206 17.32 -0.33 4.32
N ILE A 207 16.57 -0.20 3.22
CA ILE A 207 15.10 -0.25 3.27
C ILE A 207 14.67 -1.65 3.68
N ASN A 208 13.87 -1.75 4.74
CA ASN A 208 13.48 -3.02 5.32
C ASN A 208 12.00 -3.04 5.71
N PHE A 209 11.18 -3.62 4.84
CA PHE A 209 9.74 -3.72 5.03
C PHE A 209 9.33 -4.59 6.24
N TYR A 210 10.18 -5.52 6.70
CA TYR A 210 9.90 -6.27 7.94
C TYR A 210 10.11 -5.38 9.17
N GLN A 211 11.08 -4.46 9.15
CA GLN A 211 11.25 -3.47 10.22
C GLN A 211 10.11 -2.46 10.22
N ASP A 212 9.65 -2.02 9.05
CA ASP A 212 8.46 -1.18 8.93
C ASP A 212 7.24 -1.90 9.54
N ALA A 213 6.97 -3.16 9.12
CA ALA A 213 5.86 -3.96 9.65
C ALA A 213 5.94 -4.14 11.19
N GLN A 214 7.15 -4.36 11.71
CA GLN A 214 7.39 -4.45 13.15
C GLN A 214 7.10 -3.12 13.86
N ARG A 215 7.54 -2.00 13.28
CA ARG A 215 7.28 -0.66 13.83
C ARG A 215 5.79 -0.39 13.91
N GLU A 216 5.04 -0.62 12.84
CA GLU A 216 3.60 -0.37 12.81
C GLU A 216 2.85 -1.22 13.85
N LEU A 217 3.23 -2.51 14.02
CA LEU A 217 2.68 -3.36 15.08
C LEU A 217 2.91 -2.79 16.48
N LYS A 218 4.07 -2.19 16.71
CA LYS A 218 4.41 -1.59 18.00
C LYS A 218 3.66 -0.28 18.21
N GLU A 219 3.60 0.59 17.20
CA GLU A 219 3.00 1.92 17.30
C GLU A 219 1.47 1.85 17.36
N GLU A 220 0.85 1.11 16.45
CA GLU A 220 -0.62 1.08 16.35
C GLU A 220 -1.28 0.04 17.27
N ALA A 221 -0.64 -1.12 17.44
CA ALA A 221 -1.21 -2.24 18.20
C ALA A 221 -0.50 -2.50 19.53
N ARG A 222 0.57 -1.77 19.88
CA ARG A 222 1.36 -1.99 21.11
C ARG A 222 1.92 -3.41 21.23
N ILE A 223 2.26 -4.03 20.11
CA ILE A 223 2.86 -5.36 20.04
C ILE A 223 4.34 -5.20 19.71
N ASP A 224 5.19 -5.25 20.73
CA ASP A 224 6.65 -5.22 20.56
C ASP A 224 7.16 -6.65 20.30
N LEU A 225 7.19 -7.04 19.01
CA LEU A 225 7.53 -8.39 18.56
C LEU A 225 8.56 -8.34 17.44
N PRO A 226 9.75 -8.94 17.62
CA PRO A 226 10.67 -9.17 16.51
C PRO A 226 10.04 -10.05 15.42
N LEU A 227 10.06 -9.57 14.18
CA LEU A 227 9.53 -10.31 13.05
C LEU A 227 10.61 -11.19 12.40
N ASP A 228 10.29 -12.47 12.21
CA ASP A 228 11.14 -13.44 11.52
C ASP A 228 10.31 -14.48 10.75
N LYS A 229 10.98 -15.41 10.08
CA LYS A 229 10.33 -16.45 9.27
C LYS A 229 9.45 -17.44 10.06
N SER A 230 9.59 -17.51 11.39
CA SER A 230 8.82 -18.42 12.23
C SER A 230 7.46 -17.85 12.60
N ASN A 231 7.32 -16.52 12.63
CA ASN A 231 6.10 -15.82 13.01
C ASN A 231 5.49 -14.93 11.92
N THR A 232 6.23 -14.64 10.85
CA THR A 232 5.83 -13.68 9.81
C THR A 232 5.83 -14.30 8.43
N ARG A 233 4.77 -14.04 7.67
CA ARG A 233 4.63 -14.44 6.27
C ARG A 233 4.25 -13.23 5.42
N LEU A 234 5.00 -12.97 4.35
CA LEU A 234 4.54 -12.09 3.28
C LEU A 234 3.42 -12.82 2.51
N ILE A 235 2.24 -12.22 2.43
CA ILE A 235 1.09 -12.80 1.73
C ILE A 235 0.84 -12.17 0.36
N GLY A 236 1.50 -11.06 0.02
CA GLY A 236 1.46 -10.50 -1.32
C GLY A 236 1.58 -8.99 -1.34
N MET A 237 1.20 -8.41 -2.48
CA MET A 237 1.13 -6.96 -2.69
C MET A 237 -0.22 -6.59 -3.27
N ALA A 238 -0.85 -5.57 -2.69
CA ALA A 238 -2.14 -5.06 -3.13
C ALA A 238 -2.07 -3.56 -3.31
N GLY A 239 -2.87 -3.01 -4.22
CA GLY A 239 -2.95 -1.58 -4.43
C GLY A 239 -4.34 -1.09 -4.76
N ASN A 240 -4.44 0.22 -4.96
CA ASN A 240 -5.65 0.87 -5.42
C ASN A 240 -5.48 1.28 -6.90
N PRO A 241 -6.40 0.88 -7.80
CA PRO A 241 -6.23 1.08 -9.23
C PRO A 241 -6.30 2.55 -9.66
N PHE A 242 -6.88 3.44 -8.85
CA PHE A 242 -7.00 4.87 -9.16
C PHE A 242 -5.89 5.73 -8.57
N THR A 243 -5.47 5.44 -7.35
CA THR A 243 -4.47 6.23 -6.61
C THR A 243 -3.08 5.63 -6.72
N SER A 244 -2.97 4.36 -7.14
CA SER A 244 -1.73 3.57 -7.31
C SER A 244 -0.93 3.28 -6.02
N GLU A 245 -1.49 3.63 -4.85
CA GLU A 245 -0.94 3.21 -3.56
C GLU A 245 -0.78 1.70 -3.54
N THR A 246 0.29 1.20 -2.91
CA THR A 246 0.58 -0.23 -2.87
C THR A 246 1.14 -0.64 -1.50
N ASP A 247 0.62 -1.72 -0.96
CA ASP A 247 1.06 -2.30 0.31
C ASP A 247 1.67 -3.68 0.08
N LEU A 248 2.79 -3.93 0.77
CA LEU A 248 3.21 -5.29 1.08
C LEU A 248 2.38 -5.76 2.28
N VAL A 249 1.68 -6.88 2.12
CA VAL A 249 0.76 -7.36 3.15
C VAL A 249 1.38 -8.57 3.85
N PHE A 250 1.44 -8.52 5.17
CA PHE A 250 2.04 -9.55 6.03
C PHE A 250 0.99 -10.16 6.96
N ALA A 251 1.09 -11.47 7.18
CA ALA A 251 0.39 -12.16 8.25
C ALA A 251 1.39 -12.46 9.38
N VAL A 252 1.08 -12.06 10.61
CA VAL A 252 1.98 -12.19 11.76
C VAL A 252 1.30 -12.93 12.90
N ASN A 253 1.85 -14.08 13.27
CA ASN A 253 1.48 -14.81 14.47
C ASN A 253 2.11 -14.12 15.69
N THR A 254 1.30 -13.37 16.41
CA THR A 254 1.78 -12.48 17.48
C THR A 254 2.04 -13.22 18.80
N GLY A 255 1.36 -14.35 19.03
CA GLY A 255 1.35 -15.03 20.33
C GLY A 255 0.65 -14.24 21.45
N ILE A 256 0.09 -13.07 21.14
CA ILE A 256 -0.65 -12.23 22.06
C ILE A 256 -2.06 -12.78 22.26
N ASP A 257 -2.56 -12.68 23.49
CA ASP A 257 -3.92 -13.09 23.86
C ASP A 257 -4.96 -12.03 23.48
N GLU A 258 -6.16 -12.47 23.09
CA GLU A 258 -7.30 -11.60 22.75
C GLU A 258 -7.61 -10.52 23.80
N ASN A 259 -7.28 -10.73 25.07
CA ASN A 259 -7.51 -9.73 26.12
C ASN A 259 -6.70 -8.44 25.92
N HIS A 260 -5.58 -8.48 25.18
CA HIS A 260 -4.80 -7.30 24.80
C HIS A 260 -5.64 -6.26 24.04
N PHE A 261 -6.44 -6.72 23.09
CA PHE A 261 -7.27 -5.88 22.23
C PHE A 261 -8.55 -5.37 22.91
N LYS A 262 -8.84 -5.83 24.14
CA LYS A 262 -9.96 -5.31 24.95
C LYS A 262 -9.59 -4.01 25.68
N SER A 263 -8.33 -3.60 25.64
CA SER A 263 -7.88 -2.36 26.27
C SER A 263 -8.44 -1.11 25.56
N GLN A 264 -8.60 -0.02 26.31
CA GLN A 264 -9.05 1.26 25.77
C GLN A 264 -7.86 2.16 25.44
N GLY A 265 -7.97 2.90 24.34
CA GLY A 265 -7.01 3.94 23.93
C GLY A 265 -5.95 3.44 22.96
N TRP A 266 -6.22 3.59 21.67
CA TRP A 266 -5.27 3.43 20.58
C TRP A 266 -5.03 4.80 19.95
N GLU A 267 -3.82 5.06 19.46
CA GLU A 267 -3.46 6.38 18.93
C GLU A 267 -4.10 6.61 17.56
N GLU A 268 -4.09 5.59 16.69
CA GLU A 268 -4.61 5.66 15.33
C GLU A 268 -5.98 5.01 15.13
N HIS A 269 -6.46 4.24 16.12
CA HIS A 269 -7.71 3.49 16.02
C HIS A 269 -8.72 3.87 17.10
N LEU A 270 -9.97 4.05 16.71
CA LEU A 270 -11.09 4.22 17.65
C LEU A 270 -11.32 2.92 18.43
N SER A 271 -11.20 1.79 17.74
CA SER A 271 -11.35 0.47 18.32
C SER A 271 -10.73 -0.59 17.40
N PHE A 272 -10.42 -1.75 17.98
CA PHE A 272 -10.12 -2.96 17.23
C PHE A 272 -11.33 -3.91 17.30
N VAL A 273 -11.74 -4.41 16.14
CA VAL A 273 -12.86 -5.33 15.99
C VAL A 273 -12.32 -6.71 15.68
N ARG A 274 -12.76 -7.69 16.48
CA ARG A 274 -12.37 -9.09 16.36
C ARG A 274 -13.05 -9.74 15.15
N LEU A 275 -12.30 -10.51 14.39
CA LEU A 275 -12.79 -11.47 13.39
C LEU A 275 -12.27 -12.86 13.78
N SER A 276 -13.18 -13.83 13.88
CA SER A 276 -12.92 -15.13 14.52
C SER A 276 -13.11 -16.32 13.60
N ASN A 277 -13.75 -16.11 12.45
CA ASN A 277 -14.09 -17.19 11.53
C ASN A 277 -14.29 -16.64 10.11
N LYS A 278 -14.35 -17.57 9.17
CA LYS A 278 -14.54 -17.31 7.74
C LYS A 278 -15.79 -16.48 7.44
N THR A 279 -16.93 -16.79 8.08
CA THR A 279 -18.19 -16.09 7.83
C THR A 279 -18.13 -14.61 8.23
N GLU A 280 -17.49 -14.29 9.36
CA GLU A 280 -17.27 -12.90 9.77
C GLU A 280 -16.38 -12.14 8.77
N ALA A 281 -15.31 -12.79 8.28
CA ALA A 281 -14.43 -12.19 7.28
C ALA A 281 -15.13 -12.01 5.91
N GLU A 282 -15.94 -12.97 5.47
CA GLU A 282 -16.74 -12.89 4.23
C GLU A 282 -17.78 -11.76 4.32
N ASN A 283 -18.54 -11.70 5.42
CA ASN A 283 -19.52 -10.64 5.64
C ASN A 283 -18.87 -9.26 5.63
N LEU A 284 -17.70 -9.13 6.25
CA LEU A 284 -16.96 -7.88 6.22
C LEU A 284 -16.49 -7.54 4.80
N LEU A 285 -15.83 -8.47 4.10
CA LEU A 285 -15.26 -8.22 2.78
C LEU A 285 -16.32 -7.83 1.73
N TYR A 286 -17.44 -8.56 1.70
CA TYR A 286 -18.44 -8.42 0.63
C TYR A 286 -19.56 -7.45 0.98
N GLU A 287 -19.99 -7.39 2.24
CA GLU A 287 -21.11 -6.54 2.66
C GLU A 287 -20.67 -5.28 3.42
N GLY A 288 -19.42 -5.23 3.88
CA GLY A 288 -18.90 -4.14 4.72
C GLY A 288 -19.45 -4.19 6.14
N ILE A 289 -19.92 -5.35 6.62
CA ILE A 289 -20.62 -5.47 7.91
C ILE A 289 -19.71 -6.12 8.95
N LEU A 290 -19.52 -5.44 10.08
CA LEU A 290 -18.78 -5.96 11.23
C LEU A 290 -19.63 -6.95 12.05
N PRO A 291 -19.00 -7.89 12.79
CA PRO A 291 -19.73 -8.82 13.66
C PRO A 291 -20.64 -8.11 14.67
N GLY A 292 -21.92 -8.49 14.68
CA GLY A 292 -22.92 -7.93 15.60
C GLY A 292 -23.39 -6.51 15.27
N GLN A 293 -22.97 -5.95 14.14
CA GLN A 293 -23.40 -4.63 13.66
C GLN A 293 -24.25 -4.74 12.40
N ASN A 294 -24.97 -3.67 12.06
CA ASN A 294 -25.74 -3.56 10.81
C ASN A 294 -25.23 -2.44 9.90
N ASP A 295 -24.42 -1.53 10.43
CA ASP A 295 -23.90 -0.39 9.68
C ASP A 295 -22.76 -0.85 8.78
N LYS A 296 -22.78 -0.36 7.54
CA LYS A 296 -21.73 -0.64 6.56
C LYS A 296 -20.49 0.21 6.84
N LYS A 297 -19.32 -0.38 6.69
CA LYS A 297 -18.01 0.25 6.80
C LYS A 297 -17.24 0.09 5.51
N GLU A 298 -16.51 1.12 5.14
CA GLU A 298 -15.52 1.03 4.07
C GLU A 298 -14.22 0.42 4.60
N ILE A 299 -13.51 -0.28 3.73
CA ILE A 299 -12.31 -1.04 4.08
C ILE A 299 -11.20 -0.63 3.13
N ILE A 300 -10.03 -0.32 3.68
CA ILE A 300 -8.83 -0.01 2.89
C ILE A 300 -8.47 -1.20 1.98
N TYR A 301 -7.98 -0.93 0.78
CA TYR A 301 -7.70 -1.96 -0.24
C TYR A 301 -6.79 -3.08 0.28
N ALA A 302 -5.70 -2.74 0.99
CA ALA A 302 -4.77 -3.72 1.53
C ALA A 302 -5.45 -4.63 2.57
N SER A 303 -6.38 -4.07 3.34
CA SER A 303 -7.20 -4.82 4.28
C SER A 303 -8.25 -5.69 3.57
N ARG A 304 -8.81 -5.26 2.44
CA ARG A 304 -9.65 -6.12 1.58
C ARG A 304 -8.85 -7.31 1.03
N PHE A 305 -7.59 -7.10 0.64
CA PHE A 305 -6.69 -8.18 0.21
C PHE A 305 -6.37 -9.14 1.37
N ALA A 306 -6.06 -8.61 2.55
CA ALA A 306 -5.86 -9.38 3.77
C ALA A 306 -7.08 -10.25 4.11
N LEU A 307 -8.30 -9.72 4.00
CA LEU A 307 -9.53 -10.48 4.23
C LEU A 307 -9.69 -11.65 3.24
N LYS A 308 -9.36 -11.45 1.96
CA LYS A 308 -9.36 -12.55 0.98
C LYS A 308 -8.42 -13.67 1.41
N TYR A 309 -7.18 -13.34 1.79
CA TYR A 309 -6.23 -14.32 2.32
C TYR A 309 -6.77 -15.05 3.56
N LEU A 310 -7.37 -14.31 4.50
CA LEU A 310 -7.91 -14.93 5.72
C LEU A 310 -9.02 -15.94 5.43
N ILE A 311 -9.88 -15.66 4.45
CA ILE A 311 -10.98 -16.53 4.02
C ILE A 311 -10.48 -17.82 3.36
N ASP A 312 -9.39 -17.72 2.60
CA ASP A 312 -8.90 -18.82 1.76
C ASP A 312 -7.84 -19.69 2.46
N ASP A 313 -6.99 -19.09 3.31
CA ASP A 313 -5.78 -19.72 3.82
C ASP A 313 -5.64 -19.75 5.35
N HIS A 314 -6.49 -19.04 6.10
CA HIS A 314 -6.39 -18.94 7.58
C HIS A 314 -7.56 -19.57 8.33
N PHE A 315 -8.81 -19.21 7.97
CA PHE A 315 -10.03 -19.68 8.64
C PHE A 315 -10.60 -20.99 8.10
#